data_AF-A0A1Z3HTW3-F1
#
_entry.id   AF-A0A1Z3HTW3-F1
#
_cell.length_a   1.000
_cell.length_b   1.000
_cell.length_c   1.000
_cell.angle_alpha   90.00
_cell.angle_beta   90.00
_cell.angle_gamma   90.00
#
_symmetry.space_group_name_H-M   'P 1'
#
loop_
_entity.id
_entity.type
_entity.pdbx_description
1 polymer ?
#
loop_
_entity_poly.entity_id
_entity_poly.type
_entity_poly.pdbx_seq_one_letter_code
_entity_poly.pdbx_strand_id
1 'polypeptide(L)'
;MRRTRPSRSSKSYDSYRSTEPPPPKSPLGSTLNYMTLAIIGGVFILGIGLGIAFSSSTTSMTPQNVASREFIDRRAPNPEMCVQYGASAVVADARIFLTFNPFGVYLSQPTMQPGCVIRRNNWAVLEKRGLIDSEDERQCRQRMNTFGYTGDANNEQAAKVDCIYQNDAAGNLFLNQQGAGAPPPGTENF
;
A
#
# COMPACT_ATOMS: atom_id res chain seq x y z
N MET A 1 81.65 -9.09 15.29
CA MET A 1 82.01 -7.73 14.81
C MET A 1 80.81 -6.81 15.05
N ARG A 2 80.91 -5.91 16.03
CA ARG A 2 81.00 -4.45 15.85
C ARG A 2 79.91 -3.86 14.94
N ARG A 3 78.99 -3.09 15.54
CA ARG A 3 79.03 -1.62 15.39
C ARG A 3 78.13 -0.90 16.40
N THR A 4 78.70 0.19 16.88
CA THR A 4 78.30 1.16 17.89
C THR A 4 77.25 2.17 17.40
N ARG A 5 76.46 2.67 18.36
CA ARG A 5 75.58 3.86 18.48
C ARG A 5 75.62 4.94 17.37
N PRO A 6 74.51 5.70 17.23
CA PRO A 6 74.57 7.08 17.72
C PRO A 6 73.33 7.58 18.50
N SER A 7 73.61 8.63 19.27
CA SER A 7 72.72 9.49 20.04
C SER A 7 72.05 10.57 19.16
N ARG A 8 70.76 10.83 19.36
CA ARG A 8 69.97 12.06 19.11
C ARG A 8 68.48 11.67 19.26
N SER A 9 67.57 12.43 19.81
CA SER A 9 67.45 13.85 20.08
C SER A 9 66.36 14.03 21.13
N SER A 10 66.54 14.98 22.03
CA SER A 10 65.51 15.49 22.93
C SER A 10 64.27 15.90 22.15
N LYS A 11 63.12 15.32 22.52
CA LYS A 11 61.83 16.01 22.44
C LYS A 11 61.14 15.85 23.77
N SER A 12 61.17 16.96 24.51
CA SER A 12 60.27 17.24 25.62
C SER A 12 58.86 17.03 25.10
N TYR A 13 58.18 15.99 25.60
CA TYR A 13 56.73 15.89 25.49
C TYR A 13 56.18 16.36 26.81
N ASP A 14 55.55 17.53 26.74
CA ASP A 14 54.86 18.16 27.84
C ASP A 14 53.91 17.18 28.52
N SER A 15 53.97 17.23 29.84
CA SER A 15 53.03 16.65 30.79
C SER A 15 51.60 17.09 30.47
N TYR A 16 50.89 16.33 29.64
CA TYR A 16 49.44 16.29 29.71
C TYR A 16 49.06 15.45 30.93
N ARG A 17 48.78 16.18 32.01
CA ARG A 17 48.05 15.71 33.18
C ARG A 17 46.67 15.26 32.71
N SER A 18 46.56 14.01 32.27
CA SER A 18 45.29 13.32 32.08
C SER A 18 44.65 13.15 33.45
N THR A 19 43.93 14.19 33.87
CA THR A 19 42.97 14.09 34.96
C THR A 19 41.78 13.38 34.36
N GLU A 20 41.75 12.06 34.53
CA GLU A 20 40.61 11.23 34.17
C GLU A 20 39.36 11.81 34.85
N PRO A 21 38.31 12.19 34.10
CA PRO A 21 37.06 12.58 34.72
C PRO A 21 36.48 11.34 35.45
N PRO A 22 36.01 11.48 36.69
CA PRO A 22 35.40 10.35 37.39
C PRO A 22 34.20 9.83 36.58
N PRO A 23 33.92 8.52 36.62
CA PRO A 23 32.77 7.95 35.92
C PRO A 23 31.49 8.67 36.34
N PRO A 24 30.53 8.89 35.42
CA PRO A 24 29.26 9.50 35.77
C PRO A 24 28.57 8.58 36.78
N LYS A 25 28.51 9.03 38.03
CA LYS A 25 27.64 8.44 39.04
C LYS A 25 26.22 8.70 38.58
N SER A 26 25.58 7.70 38.00
CA SER A 26 24.15 7.66 37.80
C SER A 26 23.48 7.88 39.15
N PRO A 27 22.70 8.96 39.39
CA PRO A 27 21.78 9.00 40.51
C PRO A 27 20.45 8.46 40.00
N LEU A 28 20.44 7.22 39.48
CA LEU A 28 19.18 6.51 39.25
C LEU A 28 18.87 5.74 40.54
N GLY A 29 18.57 6.51 41.58
CA GLY A 29 18.42 6.01 42.94
C GLY A 29 18.06 7.11 43.91
N SER A 30 17.32 8.12 43.48
CA SER A 30 16.73 9.14 44.34
C SER A 30 15.24 8.85 44.47
N THR A 31 14.87 8.26 45.61
CA THR A 31 13.58 8.40 46.30
C THR A 31 12.48 9.05 45.44
N LEU A 32 11.75 8.23 44.69
CA LEU A 32 10.55 8.69 44.00
C LEU A 32 9.53 9.09 45.07
N ASN A 33 9.51 10.39 45.39
CA ASN A 33 8.49 10.96 46.25
C ASN A 33 7.14 10.66 45.62
N TYR A 34 6.20 10.15 46.43
CA TYR A 34 4.85 9.81 45.98
C TYR A 34 4.17 10.98 45.24
N MET A 35 4.52 12.22 45.65
CA MET A 35 4.11 13.46 45.02
C MET A 35 4.61 13.59 43.56
N THR A 36 5.87 13.27 43.29
CA THR A 36 6.43 13.28 41.93
C THR A 36 5.81 12.19 41.06
N LEU A 37 5.55 11.00 41.62
CA LEU A 37 4.86 9.92 40.90
C LEU A 37 3.42 10.32 40.55
N ALA A 38 2.70 10.98 41.47
CA ALA A 38 1.35 11.47 41.24
C ALA A 38 1.30 12.57 40.17
N ILE A 39 2.29 13.47 40.13
CA ILE A 39 2.38 14.50 39.09
C ILE A 39 2.62 13.85 37.71
N ILE A 40 3.55 12.91 37.61
CA ILE A 40 3.84 12.22 36.33
C ILE A 40 2.62 11.41 35.87
N GLY A 41 1.96 10.69 36.77
CA GLY A 41 0.72 9.97 36.47
C GLY A 41 -0.41 10.89 36.02
N GLY A 42 -0.57 12.05 36.68
CA GLY A 42 -1.57 13.06 36.31
C GLY A 42 -1.33 13.63 34.92
N VAL A 43 -0.10 14.01 34.59
CA VAL A 43 0.27 14.52 33.26
C VAL A 43 0.11 13.43 32.19
N PHE A 44 0.39 12.17 32.51
CA PHE A 44 0.21 11.05 31.58
C PHE A 44 -1.27 10.79 31.26
N ILE A 45 -2.15 10.79 32.26
CA ILE A 45 -3.60 10.62 32.05
C ILE A 45 -4.18 11.82 31.29
N LEU A 46 -3.73 13.05 31.58
CA LEU A 46 -4.12 14.25 30.84
C LEU A 46 -3.62 14.21 29.38
N GLY A 47 -2.39 13.75 29.16
CA GLY A 47 -1.79 13.59 27.84
C GLY A 47 -2.52 12.55 26.98
N ILE A 48 -2.91 11.41 27.57
CA ILE A 48 -3.74 10.40 26.91
C ILE A 48 -5.14 10.96 26.65
N GLY A 49 -5.77 11.62 27.62
CA GLY A 49 -7.12 12.19 27.48
C GLY A 49 -7.22 13.24 26.39
N LEU A 50 -6.25 14.17 26.32
CA LEU A 50 -6.15 15.16 25.25
C LEU A 50 -5.76 14.50 23.92
N GLY A 51 -4.80 13.57 23.93
CA GLY A 51 -4.36 12.84 22.74
C GLY A 51 -5.49 12.05 22.07
N ILE A 52 -6.35 11.38 22.86
CA ILE A 52 -7.54 10.69 22.36
C ILE A 52 -8.59 11.70 21.88
N ALA A 53 -8.83 12.80 22.60
CA ALA A 53 -9.80 13.81 22.15
C ALA A 53 -9.41 14.45 20.80
N PHE A 54 -8.12 14.72 20.55
CA PHE A 54 -7.64 15.21 19.25
C PHE A 54 -7.56 14.11 18.18
N SER A 55 -7.25 12.86 18.55
CA SER A 55 -7.22 11.73 17.60
C SER A 55 -8.62 11.26 17.18
N SER A 56 -9.61 11.38 18.08
CA SER A 56 -11.01 11.06 17.82
C SER A 56 -11.75 12.17 17.09
N SER A 57 -11.27 13.43 17.16
CA SER A 57 -11.89 14.57 16.46
C SER A 57 -11.31 14.82 15.06
N THR A 58 -10.20 14.18 14.69
CA THR A 58 -9.60 14.27 13.34
C THR A 58 -9.90 13.06 12.45
N THR A 59 -10.65 12.07 12.96
CA THR A 59 -11.16 10.95 12.14
C THR A 59 -12.48 11.28 11.41
N SER A 60 -12.80 12.57 11.30
CA SER A 60 -13.95 13.08 10.55
C SER A 60 -13.57 13.43 9.11
N MET A 61 -13.91 12.52 8.21
CA MET A 61 -14.47 12.81 6.88
C MET A 61 -13.53 13.48 5.85
N THR A 62 -12.53 12.74 5.38
CA THR A 62 -12.08 12.87 3.98
C THR A 62 -12.66 11.70 3.16
N PRO A 63 -13.50 11.96 2.14
CA PRO A 63 -14.06 10.93 1.27
C PRO A 63 -13.04 10.41 0.24
N GLN A 64 -11.79 10.21 0.67
CA GLN A 64 -10.65 9.81 -0.16
C GLN A 64 -9.93 8.56 0.37
N ASN A 65 -10.36 8.00 1.51
CA ASN A 65 -9.79 6.76 2.02
C ASN A 65 -10.44 5.54 1.35
N VAL A 66 -9.87 5.14 0.22
CA VAL A 66 -9.97 3.79 -0.38
C VAL A 66 -9.20 2.72 0.44
N ALA A 67 -9.00 2.97 1.74
CA ALA A 67 -8.06 2.23 2.59
C ALA A 67 -8.64 0.99 3.29
N SER A 68 -9.95 0.81 3.26
CA SER A 68 -10.57 -0.41 3.79
C SER A 68 -11.05 -1.25 2.64
N ARG A 69 -10.39 -2.39 2.38
CA ARG A 69 -10.86 -3.42 1.43
C ARG A 69 -12.35 -3.73 1.66
N GLU A 70 -12.76 -3.79 2.92
CA GLU A 70 -14.15 -3.91 3.35
C GLU A 70 -15.13 -2.87 2.74
N PHE A 71 -14.69 -1.63 2.52
CA PHE A 71 -15.52 -0.58 1.95
C PHE A 71 -15.67 -0.72 0.43
N ILE A 72 -14.64 -1.23 -0.25
CA ILE A 72 -14.67 -1.54 -1.68
C ILE A 72 -15.52 -2.80 -1.89
N ASP A 73 -15.33 -3.82 -1.03
CA ASP A 73 -16.02 -5.10 -1.09
C ASP A 73 -17.53 -4.94 -0.86
N ARG A 74 -17.94 -4.11 0.11
CA ARG A 74 -19.37 -3.81 0.37
C ARG A 74 -20.04 -2.96 -0.70
N ARG A 75 -19.26 -2.18 -1.46
CA ARG A 75 -19.79 -1.33 -2.53
C ARG A 75 -19.77 -2.01 -3.89
N ALA A 76 -19.14 -3.19 -4.00
CA ALA A 76 -19.12 -3.97 -5.22
C ALA A 76 -20.56 -4.27 -5.66
N PRO A 77 -20.83 -4.26 -6.97
CA PRO A 77 -22.11 -4.69 -7.48
C PRO A 77 -22.33 -6.17 -7.18
N ASN A 78 -23.40 -6.49 -6.46
CA ASN A 78 -23.74 -7.84 -6.00
C ASN A 78 -22.59 -8.47 -5.19
N PRO A 79 -22.35 -7.99 -3.96
CA PRO A 79 -21.15 -8.34 -3.19
C PRO A 79 -21.03 -9.84 -2.92
N GLU A 80 -22.14 -10.55 -2.70
CA GLU A 80 -22.14 -12.00 -2.48
C GLU A 80 -21.66 -12.76 -3.72
N MET A 81 -22.12 -12.35 -4.90
CA MET A 81 -21.69 -12.93 -6.17
C MET A 81 -20.22 -12.61 -6.43
N CYS A 82 -19.83 -11.37 -6.20
CA CYS A 82 -18.49 -10.92 -6.49
C CYS A 82 -17.44 -11.62 -5.62
N VAL A 83 -17.71 -11.80 -4.33
CA VAL A 83 -16.83 -12.51 -3.40
C VAL A 83 -16.74 -14.01 -3.72
N GLN A 84 -17.84 -14.63 -4.15
CA GLN A 84 -17.88 -16.06 -4.47
C GLN A 84 -17.20 -16.41 -5.78
N TYR A 85 -17.46 -15.62 -6.83
CA TYR A 85 -17.08 -15.97 -8.20
C TYR A 85 -15.96 -15.10 -8.78
N GLY A 86 -15.52 -14.08 -8.04
CA GLY A 86 -14.65 -13.03 -8.55
C GLY A 86 -13.79 -12.34 -7.49
N ALA A 87 -13.58 -11.04 -7.72
CA ALA A 87 -12.98 -10.08 -6.81
C ALA A 87 -13.58 -8.69 -7.05
N SER A 88 -13.84 -7.99 -5.95
CA SER A 88 -14.24 -6.59 -5.93
C SER A 88 -13.16 -5.71 -6.57
N ALA A 89 -13.60 -4.76 -7.38
CA ALA A 89 -12.73 -3.89 -8.14
C ALA A 89 -13.22 -2.44 -8.10
N VAL A 90 -12.30 -1.51 -8.36
CA VAL A 90 -12.63 -0.11 -8.61
C VAL A 90 -12.36 0.15 -10.08
N VAL A 91 -13.41 0.46 -10.83
CA VAL A 91 -13.36 0.75 -12.25
C VAL A 91 -13.16 2.24 -12.43
N ALA A 92 -12.16 2.61 -13.24
CA ALA A 92 -11.79 3.99 -13.52
C ALA A 92 -12.02 4.26 -15.01
N ASP A 93 -13.04 5.06 -15.33
CA ASP A 93 -13.29 5.50 -16.70
C ASP A 93 -12.58 6.83 -16.96
N ALA A 94 -11.58 6.80 -17.84
CA ALA A 94 -10.81 7.98 -18.25
C ALA A 94 -10.72 8.08 -19.77
N ARG A 95 -10.61 9.31 -20.29
CA ARG A 95 -10.38 9.57 -21.70
C ARG A 95 -8.95 10.04 -21.89
N ILE A 96 -8.24 9.37 -22.81
CA ILE A 96 -6.90 9.74 -23.24
C ILE A 96 -7.02 10.44 -24.59
N PHE A 97 -6.56 11.68 -24.67
CA PHE A 97 -6.52 12.46 -25.90
C PHE A 97 -5.11 12.49 -26.44
N LEU A 98 -4.95 12.06 -27.70
CA LEU A 98 -3.69 12.12 -28.44
C LEU A 98 -3.85 13.16 -29.55
N THR A 99 -3.09 14.24 -29.47
CA THR A 99 -2.96 15.19 -30.59
C THR A 99 -1.65 14.92 -31.32
N PHE A 100 -1.65 15.06 -32.64
CA PHE A 100 -0.47 14.86 -33.49
C PHE A 100 0.09 16.17 -34.05
N ASN A 101 -0.56 17.31 -33.81
CA ASN A 101 -0.07 18.63 -34.23
C ASN A 101 -0.67 19.78 -33.38
N PRO A 102 0.07 20.30 -32.38
CA PRO A 102 1.33 19.78 -31.85
C PRO A 102 1.13 18.40 -31.20
N PHE A 103 2.18 17.57 -31.13
CA PHE A 103 2.07 16.27 -30.46
C PHE A 103 1.90 16.43 -28.94
N GLY A 104 0.94 15.73 -28.35
CA GLY A 104 0.61 15.86 -26.93
C GLY A 104 -0.40 14.83 -26.46
N VAL A 105 -0.28 14.45 -25.19
CA VAL A 105 -1.16 13.48 -24.53
C VAL A 105 -1.84 14.16 -23.34
N TYR A 106 -3.18 14.12 -23.30
CA TYR A 106 -3.97 14.67 -22.20
C TYR A 106 -4.87 13.60 -21.61
N LEU A 107 -5.07 13.64 -20.29
CA LEU A 107 -5.92 12.72 -19.56
C LEU A 107 -7.07 13.50 -18.92
N SER A 108 -8.31 13.05 -19.11
CA SER A 108 -9.45 13.59 -18.37
C SER A 108 -9.42 13.16 -16.90
N GLN A 109 -10.11 13.90 -16.03
CA GLN A 109 -10.37 13.43 -14.68
C GLN A 109 -11.14 12.08 -14.73
N PRO A 110 -10.64 11.00 -14.11
CA PRO A 110 -11.30 9.71 -14.14
C PRO A 110 -12.53 9.70 -13.25
N THR A 111 -13.60 9.05 -13.70
CA THR A 111 -14.75 8.72 -12.84
C THR A 111 -14.56 7.34 -12.25
N MET A 112 -14.63 7.24 -10.92
CA MET A 112 -14.43 5.98 -10.19
C MET A 112 -15.77 5.36 -9.83
N GLN A 113 -15.95 4.09 -10.16
CA GLN A 113 -17.16 3.32 -9.85
C GLN A 113 -16.80 1.96 -9.26
N PRO A 114 -17.63 1.38 -8.39
CA PRO A 114 -17.43 0.02 -7.94
C PRO A 114 -17.72 -0.96 -9.08
N GLY A 115 -16.91 -2.01 -9.17
CA GLY A 115 -17.09 -3.08 -10.12
C GLY A 115 -16.67 -4.43 -9.54
N CYS A 116 -16.78 -5.46 -10.35
CA CYS A 116 -16.38 -6.80 -10.00
C CYS A 116 -15.67 -7.46 -11.18
N VAL A 117 -14.57 -8.15 -10.91
CA VAL A 117 -13.86 -8.98 -11.89
C VAL A 117 -14.17 -10.44 -11.59
N ILE A 118 -14.76 -11.15 -12.55
CA ILE A 118 -15.11 -12.56 -12.40
C ILE A 118 -13.90 -13.44 -12.75
N ARG A 119 -13.75 -14.57 -12.05
CA ARG A 119 -12.69 -15.55 -12.36
C ARG A 119 -12.98 -16.33 -13.64
N ARG A 120 -11.94 -16.72 -14.37
CA ARG A 120 -12.06 -17.40 -15.68
C ARG A 120 -12.86 -18.70 -15.70
N ASN A 121 -12.90 -19.39 -14.56
CA ASN A 121 -13.63 -20.64 -14.37
C ASN A 121 -15.11 -20.44 -14.04
N ASN A 122 -15.55 -19.22 -13.75
CA ASN A 122 -16.89 -18.93 -13.26
C ASN A 122 -17.75 -18.12 -14.23
N TRP A 123 -17.34 -17.91 -15.49
CA TRP A 123 -18.07 -17.05 -16.44
C TRP A 123 -19.51 -17.46 -16.73
N ALA A 124 -19.84 -18.75 -16.61
CA ALA A 124 -21.22 -19.24 -16.70
C ALA A 124 -22.19 -18.53 -15.73
N VAL A 125 -21.69 -17.87 -14.68
CA VAL A 125 -22.49 -17.07 -13.75
C VAL A 125 -23.05 -15.78 -14.38
N LEU A 126 -22.36 -15.23 -15.38
CA LEU A 126 -22.77 -14.06 -16.14
C LEU A 126 -23.73 -14.47 -17.26
N GLU A 127 -23.44 -15.58 -17.94
CA GLU A 127 -24.31 -16.17 -18.97
C GLU A 127 -25.69 -16.54 -18.40
N LYS A 128 -25.73 -17.18 -17.22
CA LYS A 128 -26.98 -17.50 -16.51
C LYS A 128 -27.84 -16.28 -16.16
N ARG A 129 -27.22 -15.10 -16.10
CA ARG A 129 -27.91 -13.82 -15.85
C ARG A 129 -28.18 -13.04 -17.14
N GLY A 130 -27.87 -13.62 -18.30
CA GLY A 130 -28.05 -13.00 -19.61
C GLY A 130 -27.13 -11.80 -19.88
N LEU A 131 -26.08 -11.63 -19.08
CA LEU A 131 -25.16 -10.49 -19.21
C LEU A 131 -24.12 -10.65 -20.32
N ILE A 132 -23.87 -11.90 -20.74
CA ILE A 132 -22.98 -12.28 -21.84
C ILE A 132 -23.60 -13.47 -22.56
N ASP A 133 -23.25 -13.66 -23.83
CA ASP A 133 -23.61 -14.86 -24.57
C ASP A 133 -22.43 -15.83 -24.74
N SER A 134 -22.70 -17.00 -25.31
CA SER A 134 -21.68 -18.04 -25.57
C SER A 134 -20.58 -17.57 -26.53
N GLU A 135 -20.87 -16.61 -27.40
CA GLU A 135 -19.92 -16.09 -28.38
C GLU A 135 -18.98 -15.07 -27.73
N ASP A 136 -19.49 -14.21 -26.85
CA ASP A 136 -18.73 -13.30 -25.98
C ASP A 136 -17.74 -14.08 -25.13
N GLU A 137 -18.22 -15.15 -24.48
CA GLU A 137 -17.35 -16.06 -23.71
C GLU A 137 -16.24 -16.62 -24.59
N ARG A 138 -16.57 -17.15 -25.77
CA ARG A 138 -15.59 -17.74 -26.69
C ARG A 138 -14.56 -16.71 -27.13
N GLN A 139 -14.99 -15.52 -27.54
CA GLN A 139 -14.10 -14.45 -28.00
C GLN A 139 -13.19 -13.94 -26.88
N CYS A 140 -13.74 -13.77 -25.68
CA CYS A 140 -12.97 -13.31 -24.52
C CYS A 140 -11.95 -14.37 -24.08
N ARG A 141 -12.34 -15.65 -24.08
CA ARG A 141 -11.45 -16.79 -23.79
C ARG A 141 -10.26 -16.84 -24.73
N GLN A 142 -10.50 -16.66 -26.03
CA GLN A 142 -9.46 -16.73 -27.06
C GLN A 142 -8.38 -15.66 -26.91
N ARG A 143 -8.71 -14.54 -26.26
CA ARG A 143 -7.77 -13.45 -25.99
C ARG A 143 -7.05 -13.58 -24.65
N MET A 144 -7.24 -14.69 -23.93
CA MET A 144 -6.71 -14.92 -22.58
C MET A 144 -7.13 -13.81 -21.59
N ASN A 145 -8.30 -13.22 -21.82
CA ASN A 145 -8.89 -12.16 -21.00
C ASN A 145 -9.82 -12.74 -19.92
N THR A 146 -10.39 -11.86 -19.09
CA THR A 146 -11.48 -12.17 -18.17
C THR A 146 -12.60 -11.14 -18.27
N PHE A 147 -13.72 -11.36 -17.57
CA PHE A 147 -14.84 -10.43 -17.54
C PHE A 147 -14.80 -9.56 -16.29
N GLY A 148 -15.01 -8.27 -16.49
CA GLY A 148 -15.34 -7.31 -15.44
C GLY A 148 -16.71 -6.72 -15.67
N TYR A 149 -17.42 -6.34 -14.61
CA TYR A 149 -18.68 -5.63 -14.74
C TYR A 149 -18.84 -4.53 -13.70
N THR A 150 -19.64 -3.52 -14.06
CA THR A 150 -20.14 -2.47 -13.17
C THR A 150 -21.67 -2.48 -13.18
N GLY A 151 -22.31 -1.90 -12.15
CA GLY A 151 -23.77 -1.91 -12.03
C GLY A 151 -24.35 -3.26 -11.61
N ASP A 152 -25.64 -3.32 -11.33
CA ASP A 152 -26.31 -4.52 -10.77
C ASP A 152 -26.43 -5.64 -11.80
N ALA A 153 -25.73 -6.76 -11.57
CA ALA A 153 -25.72 -7.95 -12.41
C ALA A 153 -27.09 -8.63 -12.54
N ASN A 154 -28.05 -8.34 -11.67
CA ASN A 154 -29.42 -8.86 -11.80
C ASN A 154 -30.29 -8.04 -12.77
N ASN A 155 -29.79 -6.89 -13.24
CA ASN A 155 -30.47 -6.01 -14.17
C ASN A 155 -29.58 -5.76 -15.38
N GLU A 156 -29.85 -6.48 -16.48
CA GLU A 156 -29.09 -6.40 -17.73
C GLU A 156 -28.98 -4.97 -18.28
N GLN A 157 -29.97 -4.11 -18.05
CA GLN A 157 -29.94 -2.73 -18.54
C GLN A 157 -29.08 -1.81 -17.66
N ALA A 158 -28.82 -2.20 -16.41
CA ALA A 158 -28.00 -1.45 -15.46
C ALA A 158 -26.56 -1.98 -15.37
N ALA A 159 -26.32 -3.24 -15.74
CA ALA A 159 -25.01 -3.86 -15.75
C ALA A 159 -24.26 -3.56 -17.04
N LYS A 160 -23.00 -3.12 -16.92
CA LYS A 160 -22.07 -3.03 -18.04
C LYS A 160 -21.00 -4.10 -17.86
N VAL A 161 -20.92 -5.04 -18.79
CA VAL A 161 -19.89 -6.10 -18.80
C VAL A 161 -18.87 -5.81 -19.88
N ASP A 162 -17.59 -5.94 -19.54
CA ASP A 162 -16.46 -5.73 -20.44
C ASP A 162 -15.51 -6.94 -20.37
N CYS A 163 -15.03 -7.39 -21.53
CA CYS A 163 -13.93 -8.36 -21.61
C CYS A 163 -12.60 -7.62 -21.39
N ILE A 164 -12.01 -7.79 -20.22
CA ILE A 164 -10.83 -7.07 -19.74
C ILE A 164 -9.57 -7.94 -19.75
N TYR A 165 -8.45 -7.33 -20.10
CA TYR A 165 -7.14 -7.96 -20.07
C TYR A 165 -6.53 -7.85 -18.68
N GLN A 166 -6.03 -8.95 -18.15
CA GLN A 166 -5.19 -8.95 -16.96
C GLN A 166 -3.75 -8.68 -17.38
N ASN A 167 -3.19 -7.56 -16.92
CA ASN A 167 -1.77 -7.31 -17.08
C ASN A 167 -1.01 -8.16 -16.06
N ASP A 168 -0.65 -9.38 -16.47
CA ASP A 168 0.24 -10.23 -15.68
C ASP A 168 1.56 -9.50 -15.48
N ALA A 169 2.20 -9.67 -14.32
CA ALA A 169 3.32 -8.86 -13.81
C ALA A 169 4.55 -8.69 -14.73
N ALA A 170 4.56 -9.25 -15.93
CA ALA A 170 5.54 -9.07 -16.99
C ALA A 170 5.70 -7.59 -17.43
N GLY A 171 4.70 -6.73 -17.24
CA GLY A 171 4.82 -5.29 -17.49
C GLY A 171 5.36 -4.46 -16.31
N ASN A 172 5.55 -5.06 -15.14
CA ASN A 172 5.96 -4.34 -13.94
C ASN A 172 7.48 -4.15 -13.91
N LEU A 173 7.96 -3.11 -14.58
CA LEU A 173 9.39 -2.73 -14.61
C LEU A 173 9.97 -2.39 -13.21
N PHE A 174 9.13 -2.26 -12.17
CA PHE A 174 9.57 -2.03 -10.80
C PHE A 174 10.02 -3.31 -10.07
N LEU A 175 9.60 -4.49 -10.53
CA LEU A 175 9.96 -5.78 -9.89
C LEU A 175 11.29 -6.37 -10.41
N ASN A 176 11.86 -5.80 -11.48
CA ASN A 176 13.20 -6.15 -11.98
C ASN A 176 14.31 -5.31 -11.29
N GLN A 177 14.21 -5.06 -9.98
CA GLN A 177 15.37 -4.58 -9.24
C GLN A 177 16.26 -5.77 -8.92
N GLN A 178 17.43 -5.83 -9.57
CA GLN A 178 18.50 -6.76 -9.26
C GLN A 178 18.84 -6.65 -7.76
N GLY A 179 18.37 -7.61 -6.95
CA GLY A 179 18.58 -7.66 -5.51
C GLY A 179 17.32 -7.85 -4.66
N ALA A 180 16.13 -7.65 -5.22
CA ALA A 180 14.89 -8.10 -4.57
C ALA A 180 14.70 -9.59 -4.87
N GLY A 181 14.49 -10.40 -3.83
CA GLY A 181 14.19 -11.83 -3.95
C GLY A 181 13.05 -12.10 -4.92
N ALA A 182 12.96 -13.36 -5.39
CA ALA A 182 12.08 -13.81 -6.47
C ALA A 182 10.73 -13.05 -6.52
N PRO A 183 10.31 -12.57 -7.71
CA PRO A 183 9.04 -11.89 -7.84
C PRO A 183 7.93 -12.74 -7.24
N PRO A 184 6.96 -12.14 -6.52
CA PRO A 184 5.84 -12.90 -5.99
C PRO A 184 5.22 -13.68 -7.16
N PRO A 185 4.89 -14.97 -6.97
CA PRO A 185 4.31 -15.78 -8.03
C PRO A 185 3.14 -15.00 -8.62
N GLY A 186 3.18 -14.84 -9.94
CA GLY A 186 2.12 -14.18 -10.69
C GLY A 186 0.78 -14.73 -10.23
N THR A 187 -0.21 -13.87 -10.14
CA THR A 187 -1.59 -14.24 -9.84
C THR A 187 -2.17 -15.06 -11.00
N GLU A 188 -1.66 -16.27 -11.21
CA GLU A 188 -2.03 -17.18 -12.29
C GLU A 188 -3.39 -17.87 -12.07
N ASN A 189 -4.18 -17.40 -11.09
CA ASN A 189 -5.47 -18.01 -10.74
C ASN A 189 -6.58 -16.96 -10.49
N PHE A 190 -6.65 -15.92 -11.33
CA PHE A 190 -7.83 -15.07 -11.48
C PHE A 190 -8.41 -15.24 -12.89
#